data_AF-A0A655HY76-F1
#
_entry.id   AF-A0A655HY76-F1
#
_cell.length_a   1.000
_cell.length_b   1.000
_cell.length_c   1.000
_cell.angle_alpha   90.00
_cell.angle_beta   90.00
_cell.angle_gamma   90.00
#
_symmetry.space_group_name_H-M   'P 1'
#
loop_
_entity.id
_entity.type
_entity.pdbx_description
1 polymer ?
#
loop_
_entity_poly.entity_id
_entity_poly.type
_entity_poly.pdbx_seq_one_letter_code
_entity_poly.pdbx_strand_id
1 'polypeptide(L)'
;MLFDDPVDLLDAQGNPIRVTSRGMFSADPARLRVRGRDDRLRWWAGPWPDDERWWDPDRASGRTARAQVLLDGDPGTALLLCYRQRRWYLEGSYE
;
A
#
# COMPACT_ATOMS: atom_id res chain seq x y z
N MET A 1 8.16 -2.98 -14.67
CA MET A 1 8.82 -4.03 -13.87
C MET A 1 8.09 -4.08 -12.54
N LEU A 2 7.58 -5.24 -12.11
CA LEU A 2 7.04 -5.36 -10.75
C LEU A 2 8.21 -5.29 -9.77
N PHE A 3 8.17 -4.36 -8.81
CA PHE A 3 9.21 -4.28 -7.77
C PHE A 3 8.71 -4.98 -6.51
N ASP A 4 9.15 -6.21 -6.25
CA ASP A 4 8.92 -6.85 -4.93
C ASP A 4 9.73 -6.19 -3.79
N ASP A 5 10.09 -4.91 -3.94
CA ASP A 5 10.78 -4.10 -2.96
C ASP A 5 9.83 -3.78 -1.79
N PRO A 6 10.20 -4.13 -0.54
CA PRO A 6 9.40 -3.78 0.62
C PRO A 6 9.42 -2.28 0.86
N VAL A 7 8.26 -1.72 1.16
CA VAL A 7 8.08 -0.30 1.49
C VAL A 7 7.32 -0.16 2.80
N ASP A 8 7.54 0.95 3.50
CA ASP A 8 6.76 1.29 4.69
C ASP A 8 5.79 2.42 4.35
N LEU A 9 4.50 2.09 4.31
CA LEU A 9 3.43 3.09 4.24
C LEU A 9 3.13 3.55 5.67
N LEU A 10 3.19 4.85 5.94
CA LEU A 10 3.11 5.41 7.28
C LEU A 10 1.98 6.46 7.40
N ASP A 11 1.39 6.57 8.58
CA ASP A 11 0.48 7.68 8.93
C ASP A 11 1.24 8.99 9.19
N ALA A 12 0.50 10.05 9.50
CA ALA A 12 1.08 11.36 9.78
C ALA A 12 2.01 11.38 11.01
N GLN A 13 1.79 10.47 11.96
CA GLN A 13 2.57 10.28 13.18
C GLN A 13 3.79 9.36 12.98
N GLY A 14 3.93 8.72 11.82
CA GLY A 14 5.02 7.80 11.50
C GLY A 14 4.74 6.35 11.91
N ASN A 15 3.49 5.99 12.25
CA ASN A 15 3.14 4.59 12.52
C ASN A 15 2.89 3.83 11.21
N PRO A 16 3.27 2.54 11.14
CA PRO A 16 3.00 1.71 9.97
C PRO A 16 1.50 1.51 9.69
N ILE A 17 1.08 1.84 8.47
CA ILE A 17 -0.25 1.54 7.94
C ILE A 17 -0.34 0.07 7.61
N ARG A 18 -1.41 -0.57 8.07
CA ARG A 18 -1.75 -1.98 7.81
C ARG A 18 -3.14 -2.10 7.21
N VAL A 19 -3.44 -3.27 6.65
CA VAL A 19 -4.80 -3.63 6.26
C VAL A 19 -5.49 -4.34 7.44
N THR A 20 -6.61 -3.79 7.87
CA THR A 20 -7.46 -4.32 8.95
C THR A 20 -8.18 -5.59 8.50
N SER A 21 -8.85 -6.29 9.43
CA SER A 21 -9.69 -7.45 9.08
C SER A 21 -10.87 -7.10 8.17
N ARG A 22 -11.25 -5.83 8.08
CA ARG A 22 -12.32 -5.32 7.21
C ARG A 22 -11.82 -4.90 5.82
N GLY A 23 -10.55 -5.13 5.50
CA GLY A 23 -9.97 -4.71 4.21
C GLY A 23 -9.78 -3.20 4.09
N MET A 24 -9.71 -2.47 5.20
CA MET A 24 -9.48 -1.01 5.24
C MET A 24 -8.07 -0.68 5.74
N PHE A 25 -7.56 0.52 5.43
CA PHE A 25 -6.35 1.02 6.08
C PHE A 25 -6.58 1.16 7.59
N SER A 26 -5.53 0.95 8.38
CA SER A 26 -5.56 1.13 9.83
C SER A 26 -5.63 2.60 10.26
N ALA A 27 -5.17 3.52 9.41
CA ALA A 27 -5.20 4.97 9.57
C ALA A 27 -4.99 5.62 8.18
N ASP A 28 -5.08 6.94 8.08
CA ASP A 28 -4.85 7.66 6.82
C ASP A 28 -3.36 7.65 6.42
N PRO A 29 -3.01 7.11 5.24
CA PRO A 29 -1.66 7.22 4.71
C PRO A 29 -1.21 8.67 4.51
N ALA A 30 0.02 8.95 4.93
CA ALA A 30 0.60 10.29 4.81
C ALA A 30 2.04 10.28 4.30
N ARG A 31 2.81 9.21 4.51
CA ARG A 31 4.20 9.10 4.04
C ARG A 31 4.48 7.71 3.47
N LEU A 32 5.39 7.65 2.50
CA LEU A 32 5.92 6.41 1.97
C LEU A 32 7.43 6.41 2.17
N ARG A 33 7.93 5.34 2.80
CA ARG A 33 9.36 5.12 2.94
C ARG A 33 9.83 4.02 2.00
N VAL A 34 10.71 4.38 1.07
CA VAL A 34 11.30 3.47 0.08
C VAL A 34 12.81 3.58 0.13
N ARG A 35 13.52 2.49 0.43
CA ARG A 35 15.00 2.43 0.45
C ARG A 35 15.66 3.58 1.24
N GLY A 36 15.06 3.98 2.36
CA GLY A 36 15.55 5.06 3.23
C GLY A 36 15.14 6.48 2.83
N ARG A 37 14.47 6.68 1.69
CA ARG A 37 13.78 7.94 1.36
C ARG A 37 12.41 7.96 2.02
N ASP A 38 12.02 9.09 2.59
CA ASP A 38 10.73 9.32 3.24
C ASP A 38 10.02 10.46 2.51
N ASP A 39 9.07 10.10 1.66
CA ASP A 39 8.36 11.02 0.79
C ASP A 39 6.92 11.21 1.30
N ARG A 40 6.44 12.46 1.28
CA ARG A 40 5.05 12.76 1.65
C ARG A 40 4.13 12.35 0.52
N LEU A 41 2.96 11.82 0.88
CA LEU A 41 1.89 11.58 -0.08
C LEU A 41 1.15 12.88 -0.32
N ARG A 42 0.92 13.20 -1.59
CA ARG A 42 -0.05 14.20 -2.03
C ARG A 42 -1.47 13.62 -2.04
N TRP A 43 -1.61 12.34 -2.38
CA TRP A 43 -2.91 11.67 -2.47
C TRP A 43 -2.76 10.14 -2.37
N TRP A 44 -3.86 9.43 -2.09
CA TRP A 44 -3.91 7.96 -2.11
C TRP A 44 -5.33 7.44 -2.37
N ALA A 45 -5.43 6.19 -2.82
CA ALA A 45 -6.67 5.43 -2.91
C ALA A 45 -6.49 3.96 -2.53
N GLY A 46 -7.60 3.35 -2.11
CA GLY A 46 -7.66 1.99 -1.60
C GLY A 46 -7.89 1.94 -0.08
N PRO A 47 -7.54 0.83 0.59
CA PRO A 47 -6.97 -0.38 0.01
C PRO A 47 -8.07 -1.22 -0.66
N TRP A 48 -7.85 -1.64 -1.90
CA TRP A 48 -8.75 -2.55 -2.58
C TRP A 48 -8.35 -3.98 -2.23
N PRO A 49 -9.23 -4.80 -1.65
CA PRO A 49 -8.92 -6.21 -1.41
C PRO A 49 -8.61 -6.88 -2.75
N ASP A 50 -7.45 -7.52 -2.83
CA ASP A 50 -7.09 -8.35 -3.97
C ASP A 50 -7.67 -9.73 -3.68
N ASP A 51 -8.98 -9.83 -3.85
CA ASP A 51 -9.77 -11.01 -3.53
C ASP A 51 -9.55 -12.06 -4.64
N GLU A 52 -8.41 -12.75 -4.62
CA GLU A 52 -8.13 -13.85 -5.56
C GLU A 52 -9.15 -15.01 -5.44
N ARG A 53 -10.01 -15.00 -4.40
CA ARG A 53 -10.86 -16.14 -4.04
C ARG A 53 -12.13 -15.77 -3.28
N TRP A 54 -12.90 -14.85 -3.84
CA TRP A 54 -14.28 -14.58 -3.42
C TRP A 54 -15.20 -15.82 -3.39
N TRP A 55 -14.77 -16.97 -3.94
CA TRP A 55 -15.53 -18.22 -4.05
C TRP A 55 -15.19 -19.29 -2.99
N ASP A 56 -14.13 -19.15 -2.18
CA ASP A 56 -13.71 -20.20 -1.22
C ASP A 56 -13.78 -19.68 0.23
N PRO A 57 -14.88 -19.96 0.97
CA PRO A 57 -15.08 -19.48 2.33
C PRO A 57 -14.20 -20.17 3.40
N ASP A 58 -13.56 -21.31 3.07
CA ASP A 58 -12.83 -22.15 4.05
C ASP A 58 -11.31 -21.94 4.05
N ARG A 59 -10.76 -21.26 3.04
CA ARG A 59 -9.36 -20.83 3.07
C ARG A 59 -9.29 -19.43 3.67
N ALA A 60 -8.61 -19.32 4.81
CA ALA A 60 -8.20 -18.03 5.35
C ALA A 60 -7.34 -17.29 4.30
N SER A 61 -8.00 -16.49 3.46
CA SER A 61 -7.35 -15.66 2.45
C SER A 61 -6.28 -14.84 3.14
N GLY A 62 -5.03 -15.02 2.71
CA GLY A 62 -3.98 -14.09 3.05
C GLY A 62 -4.50 -12.68 2.76
N ARG A 63 -4.33 -11.75 3.69
CA ARG A 63 -4.81 -10.37 3.50
C ARG A 63 -3.98 -9.73 2.41
N THR A 64 -4.44 -9.84 1.18
CA THR A 64 -3.89 -9.20 -0.01
C THR A 64 -4.72 -7.98 -0.34
N ALA A 65 -4.07 -6.85 -0.56
CA ALA A 65 -4.76 -5.63 -0.97
C ALA A 65 -3.84 -4.77 -1.81
N ARG A 66 -4.40 -4.02 -2.75
CA ARG A 66 -3.67 -3.01 -3.52
C ARG A 66 -4.03 -1.61 -3.03
N ALA A 67 -3.06 -0.71 -3.09
CA ALA A 67 -3.25 0.70 -2.80
C ALA A 67 -2.47 1.52 -3.83
N GLN A 68 -3.06 2.62 -4.28
CA GLN A 68 -2.35 3.58 -5.12
C GLN A 68 -2.01 4.80 -4.29
N VAL A 69 -0.78 5.27 -4.40
CA VAL A 69 -0.28 6.46 -3.68
C VAL A 69 0.34 7.42 -4.66
N LEU A 70 0.17 8.72 -4.45
CA LEU A 70 0.80 9.77 -5.23
C LEU A 70 1.77 10.49 -4.31
N LEU A 71 3.06 10.44 -4.65
CA LEU A 71 4.09 11.19 -3.94
C LEU A 71 4.03 12.67 -4.31
N ASP A 72 4.43 13.52 -3.38
CA ASP A 72 4.57 14.94 -3.65
C ASP A 72 5.74 15.21 -4.61
N GLY A 73 5.59 16.18 -5.50
CA GLY A 73 6.53 16.46 -6.59
C GLY A 73 5.86 17.19 -7.76
N ASP A 74 6.66 17.67 -8.72
CA ASP A 74 6.18 18.24 -9.98
C ASP A 74 7.04 17.75 -11.17
N PRO A 75 6.56 16.77 -11.96
CA PRO A 75 5.33 16.00 -11.75
C PRO A 75 5.43 15.07 -10.53
N GLY A 76 4.29 14.77 -9.90
CA GLY A 76 4.22 13.84 -8.77
C GLY A 76 4.24 12.39 -9.25
N THR A 77 4.95 11.50 -8.54
CA THR A 77 5.07 10.08 -8.93
C THR A 77 3.94 9.25 -8.32
N ALA A 78 3.13 8.59 -9.15
CA ALA A 78 2.11 7.66 -8.69
C ALA A 78 2.70 6.25 -8.56
N LEU A 79 2.48 5.60 -7.42
CA LEU A 79 3.00 4.26 -7.13
C LEU A 79 1.84 3.32 -6.80
N LEU A 80 1.92 2.09 -7.29
CA LEU A 80 1.00 1.01 -6.93
C LEU A 80 1.68 0.12 -5.90
N LEU A 81 1.01 -0.12 -4.79
CA LEU A 81 1.49 -0.92 -3.68
C LEU A 81 0.64 -2.17 -3.52
N CYS A 82 1.28 -3.27 -3.12
CA CYS A 82 0.62 -4.53 -2.76
C CYS A 82 0.91 -4.86 -1.29
N TYR A 83 -0.13 -5.06 -0.51
CA TYR A 83 -0.06 -5.56 0.85
C TYR A 83 -0.13 -7.08 0.82
N ARG A 84 0.86 -7.75 1.39
CA ARG A 84 0.88 -9.21 1.57
C ARG A 84 1.74 -9.54 2.78
N GLN A 85 1.47 -10.65 3.45
CA GLN A 85 2.25 -11.08 4.62
C GLN A 85 2.47 -9.97 5.68
N ARG A 86 1.48 -9.08 5.85
CA ARG A 86 1.51 -7.94 6.77
C ARG A 86 2.51 -6.83 6.43
N ARG A 87 2.95 -6.73 5.17
CA ARG A 87 3.89 -5.73 4.68
C ARG A 87 3.47 -5.19 3.31
N TRP A 88 3.84 -3.94 3.03
CA TRP A 88 3.64 -3.31 1.73
C TRP A 88 4.85 -3.54 0.81
N TYR A 89 4.57 -3.73 -0.47
CA TYR A 89 5.54 -3.93 -1.54
C TYR A 89 5.21 -3.03 -2.72
N LEU A 90 6.22 -2.59 -3.48
CA LEU A 90 6.06 -1.67 -4.60
C LEU A 90 5.69 -2.37 -5.91
N GLU A 91 4.42 -2.60 -6.19
CA GLU A 91 4.02 -3.29 -7.43
C GLU A 91 4.40 -2.53 -8.72
N GLY A 92 4.37 -1.19 -8.71
CA GLY A 92 4.79 -0.42 -9.88
C GLY A 92 4.84 1.08 -9.65
N SER A 93 5.43 1.80 -10.61
CA SER A 93 5.50 3.26 -10.64
C SER A 93 4.96 3.80 -11.97
N TYR A 94 4.22 4.89 -11.90
CA TYR A 94 3.65 5.65 -13.00
C TYR A 94 4.12 7.11 -12.85
N GLU A 95 4.67 7.66 -13.92
CA GLU A 95 5.16 9.04 -14.03
C GLU A 95 4.17 9.97 -14.74
#